data_AF-A0A7J3VS70-F1
#
_entry.id   AF-A0A7J3VS70-F1
#
_cell.length_a   1.000
_cell.length_b   1.000
_cell.length_c   1.000
_cell.angle_alpha   90.00
_cell.angle_beta   90.00
_cell.angle_gamma   90.00
#
_symmetry.space_group_name_H-M   'P 1'
#
loop_
_entity.id
_entity.type
_entity.pdbx_description
1 polymer ?
#
loop_
_entity_poly.entity_id
_entity_poly.type
_entity_poly.pdbx_seq_one_letter_code
_entity_poly.pdbx_strand_id
1 'polypeptide(L)'
;MLGFGKKQVREGDYIFATIDEGGYSKIVVGYVNFTAMDRIKVTGIYIKPIGLLDRARGGRITPRQQEVLRSPTPDNMIHILIDRVEYGIFDDYINPHGNILRISAKRYSEIETWVRDGYPELFSILLSPMDPRREEAKQIFMEKYNSIYDSEFKQTISAVARQLRIL
;
A
#
# COMPACT_ATOMS: atom_id res chain seq x y z
N MET A 1 2.20 -13.91 -27.80
CA MET A 1 1.54 -14.01 -26.48
C MET A 1 2.51 -14.73 -25.55
N LEU A 2 3.16 -14.00 -24.65
CA LEU A 2 4.22 -14.53 -23.78
C LEU A 2 3.56 -14.95 -22.46
N GLY A 3 3.23 -16.23 -22.35
CA GLY A 3 2.62 -16.82 -21.17
C GLY A 3 3.64 -16.89 -20.03
N PHE A 4 3.67 -15.87 -19.19
CA PHE A 4 4.32 -15.97 -17.89
C PHE A 4 3.49 -16.92 -17.03
N GLY A 5 3.87 -18.19 -16.99
CA GLY A 5 3.37 -19.12 -15.98
C GLY A 5 3.53 -18.45 -14.61
N LYS A 6 2.46 -18.38 -13.82
CA LYS A 6 2.49 -17.91 -12.43
C LYS A 6 3.62 -18.68 -11.74
N LYS A 7 4.78 -18.05 -11.55
CA LYS A 7 5.86 -18.68 -10.77
C LYS A 7 5.28 -18.94 -9.39
N GLN A 8 5.15 -20.22 -9.05
CA GLN A 8 4.60 -20.66 -7.78
C GLN A 8 5.40 -19.99 -6.66
N VAL A 9 4.68 -19.33 -5.75
CA VAL A 9 5.24 -18.68 -4.56
C VAL A 9 5.89 -19.75 -3.68
N ARG A 10 7.03 -19.44 -3.09
CA ARG A 10 7.80 -20.35 -2.23
C ARG A 10 8.11 -19.71 -0.89
N GLU A 11 8.44 -20.53 0.09
CA GLU A 11 9.05 -20.09 1.34
C GLU A 11 10.28 -19.21 1.05
N GLY A 12 10.40 -18.10 1.77
CA GLY A 12 11.44 -17.10 1.51
C GLY A 12 11.02 -15.95 0.60
N ASP A 13 9.92 -16.08 -0.16
CA ASP A 13 9.47 -15.01 -1.05
C ASP A 13 8.80 -13.88 -0.26
N TYR A 14 9.01 -12.65 -0.74
CA TYR A 14 8.16 -11.52 -0.40
C TYR A 14 7.03 -11.43 -1.41
N ILE A 15 5.83 -11.14 -0.92
CA ILE A 15 4.62 -11.10 -1.73
C ILE A 15 3.79 -9.84 -1.51
N PHE A 16 3.00 -9.53 -2.52
CA PHE A 16 1.85 -8.66 -2.50
C PHE A 16 0.64 -9.52 -2.86
N ALA A 17 -0.32 -9.65 -1.96
CA ALA A 17 -1.54 -10.39 -2.17
C ALA A 17 -2.77 -9.51 -1.97
N THR A 18 -3.86 -9.82 -2.65
CA THR A 18 -5.16 -9.17 -2.45
C THR A 18 -6.20 -10.17 -1.99
N ILE A 19 -6.91 -9.83 -0.93
CA ILE A 19 -8.03 -10.59 -0.39
C ILE A 19 -9.30 -9.77 -0.68
N ASP A 20 -10.24 -10.35 -1.43
CA ASP A 20 -11.52 -9.71 -1.74
C ASP A 20 -12.41 -9.64 -0.47
N GLU A 21 -12.94 -8.45 -0.20
CA GLU A 21 -13.81 -8.14 0.95
C GLU A 21 -15.22 -7.70 0.48
N GLY A 22 -15.64 -8.10 -0.73
CA GLY A 22 -17.02 -7.88 -1.20
C GLY A 22 -17.30 -6.45 -1.64
N GLY A 23 -16.32 -5.76 -2.19
CA GLY A 23 -16.45 -4.38 -2.69
C GLY A 23 -15.13 -3.64 -2.85
N TYR A 24 -14.08 -4.15 -2.19
CA TYR A 24 -12.70 -3.74 -2.35
C TYR A 24 -11.77 -4.91 -2.02
N SER A 25 -10.50 -4.73 -2.30
CA SER A 25 -9.44 -5.67 -1.93
C SER A 25 -8.66 -5.17 -0.72
N LYS A 26 -8.61 -5.98 0.35
CA LYS A 26 -7.61 -5.85 1.41
C LYS A 26 -6.27 -6.31 0.85
N ILE A 27 -5.22 -5.54 1.07
CA ILE A 27 -3.88 -5.87 0.61
C ILE A 27 -3.12 -6.54 1.75
N VAL A 28 -2.36 -7.58 1.44
CA VAL A 28 -1.38 -8.20 2.34
C VAL A 28 -0.01 -8.08 1.68
N VAL A 29 0.94 -7.49 2.40
CA VAL A 29 2.34 -7.44 1.97
C VAL A 29 3.15 -8.14 3.04
N GLY A 30 3.91 -9.16 2.67
CA GLY A 30 4.51 -10.04 3.67
C GLY A 30 5.54 -11.00 3.12
N TYR A 31 6.16 -11.70 4.05
CA TYR A 31 7.12 -12.77 3.83
C TYR A 31 6.40 -14.12 3.93
N VAL A 32 6.75 -15.06 3.06
CA VAL A 32 6.17 -16.40 3.04
C VAL A 32 6.96 -17.31 3.97
N ASN A 33 6.33 -17.72 5.06
CA ASN A 33 6.93 -18.60 6.07
C ASN A 33 6.79 -20.08 5.72
N PHE A 34 5.66 -20.44 5.09
CA PHE A 34 5.34 -21.83 4.79
C PHE A 34 4.40 -21.94 3.59
N THR A 35 4.62 -22.94 2.73
CA THR A 35 3.75 -23.23 1.58
C THR A 35 3.22 -24.66 1.60
N ALA A 36 1.90 -24.82 1.55
CA ALA A 36 1.21 -26.09 1.32
C ALA A 36 0.34 -26.03 0.04
N MET A 37 -0.26 -27.17 -0.34
CA MET A 37 -1.10 -27.26 -1.54
C MET A 37 -2.34 -26.36 -1.48
N ASP A 38 -2.91 -26.15 -0.29
CA ASP A 38 -4.19 -25.47 -0.08
C ASP A 38 -4.06 -24.12 0.63
N ARG A 39 -2.88 -23.77 1.16
CA ARG A 39 -2.65 -22.55 1.94
C ARG A 39 -1.19 -22.11 1.96
N ILE A 40 -0.99 -20.80 2.06
CA ILE A 40 0.33 -20.17 2.22
C ILE A 40 0.33 -19.37 3.52
N LYS A 41 1.24 -19.66 4.46
CA LYS A 41 1.41 -18.86 5.69
C LYS A 41 2.26 -17.64 5.38
N VAL A 42 1.76 -16.47 5.76
CA VAL A 42 2.41 -15.19 5.50
C VAL A 42 2.44 -14.37 6.79
N THR A 43 3.60 -13.82 7.10
CA THR A 43 3.78 -12.81 8.15
C THR A 43 4.17 -11.48 7.51
N GLY A 44 3.54 -10.39 7.93
CA GLY A 44 3.77 -9.05 7.38
C GLY A 44 2.75 -8.04 7.87
N ILE A 45 2.23 -7.21 6.96
CA ILE A 45 1.18 -6.24 7.25
C ILE A 45 -0.03 -6.40 6.32
N TYR A 46 -1.21 -6.08 6.82
CA TYR A 46 -2.37 -5.83 5.99
C TYR A 46 -2.59 -4.32 5.83
N ILE A 47 -3.19 -3.92 4.70
CA ILE A 47 -3.55 -2.53 4.39
C ILE A 47 -4.97 -2.53 3.83
N LYS A 48 -5.85 -1.69 4.40
CA LYS A 48 -7.21 -1.43 3.91
C LYS A 48 -7.33 0.05 3.48
N PRO A 49 -7.83 0.32 2.27
CA PRO A 49 -7.92 1.68 1.71
C PRO A 49 -9.13 2.47 2.25
N ILE A 50 -9.20 2.73 3.56
CA ILE A 50 -10.39 3.30 4.22
C ILE A 50 -10.81 4.67 3.66
N GLY A 51 -9.85 5.55 3.30
CA GLY A 51 -10.16 6.87 2.74
C GLY A 51 -10.85 6.78 1.36
N LEU A 52 -10.41 5.84 0.53
CA LEU A 52 -11.04 5.56 -0.76
C LEU A 52 -12.41 4.89 -0.58
N LEU A 53 -12.56 4.01 0.41
CA LEU A 53 -13.86 3.42 0.76
C LEU A 53 -14.89 4.46 1.18
N ASP A 54 -14.49 5.42 2.01
CA ASP A 54 -15.36 6.52 2.42
C ASP A 54 -15.79 7.38 1.23
N ARG A 55 -14.87 7.64 0.28
CA ARG A 55 -15.20 8.35 -0.97
C ARG A 55 -16.13 7.54 -1.87
N ALA A 56 -15.94 6.23 -1.98
CA ALA A 56 -16.83 5.36 -2.74
C ALA A 56 -18.26 5.36 -2.16
N ARG A 57 -18.38 5.19 -0.84
CA ARG A 57 -19.68 5.26 -0.12
C ARG A 57 -20.37 6.62 -0.32
N GLY A 58 -19.59 7.69 -0.36
CA GLY A 58 -20.10 9.04 -0.62
C GLY A 58 -20.32 9.40 -2.09
N GLY A 59 -20.13 8.47 -3.04
CA GLY A 59 -20.31 8.72 -4.48
C GLY A 59 -19.30 9.67 -5.12
N ARG A 60 -18.13 9.88 -4.47
CA ARG A 60 -17.09 10.85 -4.89
C ARG A 60 -15.83 10.19 -5.45
N ILE A 61 -15.93 8.92 -5.87
CA ILE A 61 -14.79 8.16 -6.38
C ILE A 61 -14.65 8.28 -7.89
N THR A 62 -13.41 8.44 -8.37
CA THR A 62 -13.11 8.42 -9.81
C THR A 62 -13.03 6.99 -10.35
N PRO A 63 -13.17 6.75 -11.67
CA PRO A 63 -13.01 5.41 -12.26
C PRO A 63 -11.68 4.75 -11.93
N ARG A 64 -10.57 5.49 -11.98
CA ARG A 64 -9.22 4.99 -11.62
C ARG A 64 -9.14 4.59 -10.15
N GLN A 65 -9.72 5.39 -9.25
CA GLN A 65 -9.75 5.03 -7.82
C GLN A 65 -10.63 3.80 -7.56
N GLN A 66 -11.74 3.66 -8.29
CA GLN A 66 -12.61 2.50 -8.20
C GLN A 66 -11.92 1.22 -8.70
N GLU A 67 -11.11 1.32 -9.76
CA GLU A 67 -10.26 0.24 -10.26
C GLU A 67 -9.23 -0.18 -9.20
N VAL A 68 -8.47 0.78 -8.67
CA VAL A 68 -7.45 0.53 -7.64
C VAL A 68 -8.06 -0.09 -6.37
N LEU A 69 -9.25 0.34 -5.96
CA LEU A 69 -9.96 -0.27 -4.83
C LEU A 69 -10.26 -1.76 -5.05
N ARG A 70 -10.60 -2.15 -6.28
CA ARG A 70 -10.99 -3.53 -6.61
C ARG A 70 -9.79 -4.42 -6.91
N SER A 71 -8.81 -3.90 -7.64
CA SER A 71 -7.66 -4.65 -8.12
C SER A 71 -6.36 -3.87 -7.92
N PRO A 72 -5.93 -3.66 -6.66
CA PRO A 72 -4.67 -3.00 -6.39
C PRO A 72 -3.50 -3.89 -6.83
N THR A 73 -2.44 -3.22 -7.28
CA THR A 73 -1.17 -3.83 -7.69
C THR A 73 -0.02 -3.11 -6.98
N PRO A 74 1.18 -3.72 -6.89
CA PRO A 74 2.36 -3.02 -6.40
C PRO A 74 2.59 -1.69 -7.11
N ASP A 75 2.29 -1.58 -8.40
CA ASP A 75 2.58 -0.39 -9.22
C ASP A 75 1.57 0.75 -8.98
N ASN A 76 0.30 0.43 -8.72
CA ASN A 76 -0.76 1.43 -8.52
C ASN A 76 -1.05 1.72 -7.04
N MET A 77 -0.42 0.98 -6.10
CA MET A 77 -0.63 1.10 -4.66
C MET A 77 -0.42 2.52 -4.12
N ILE A 78 0.40 3.35 -4.77
CA ILE A 78 0.59 4.74 -4.35
C ILE A 78 -0.73 5.52 -4.27
N HIS A 79 -1.72 5.20 -5.11
CA HIS A 79 -3.04 5.83 -5.07
C HIS A 79 -3.84 5.50 -3.81
N ILE A 80 -3.50 4.40 -3.13
CA ILE A 80 -4.02 4.04 -1.81
C ILE A 80 -3.22 4.74 -0.72
N LEU A 81 -1.89 4.73 -0.84
CA LEU A 81 -0.98 5.24 0.19
C LEU A 81 -0.93 6.78 0.29
N ILE A 82 -1.45 7.52 -0.68
CA ILE A 82 -1.62 8.99 -0.59
C ILE A 82 -2.96 9.39 0.04
N ASP A 83 -3.64 8.45 0.69
CA ASP A 83 -4.91 8.65 1.36
C ASP A 83 -4.96 7.79 2.63
N ARG A 84 -6.00 7.95 3.46
CA ARG A 84 -6.10 7.21 4.72
C ARG A 84 -6.18 5.70 4.49
N VAL A 85 -5.38 4.97 5.26
CA VAL A 85 -5.39 3.51 5.32
C VAL A 85 -5.54 3.03 6.75
N GLU A 86 -6.23 1.91 6.94
CA GLU A 86 -6.11 1.10 8.14
C GLU A 86 -5.04 0.04 7.87
N TYR A 87 -4.14 -0.19 8.81
CA TYR A 87 -3.14 -1.24 8.69
C TYR A 87 -2.89 -1.91 10.03
N GLY A 88 -2.30 -3.10 9.97
CA GLY A 88 -1.91 -3.85 11.15
C GLY A 88 -1.05 -5.04 10.79
N ILE A 89 -0.63 -5.79 11.80
CA ILE A 89 0.12 -7.03 11.62
C ILE A 89 -0.78 -8.05 10.91
N PHE A 90 -0.22 -8.71 9.90
CA PHE A 90 -0.81 -9.88 9.28
C PHE A 90 0.04 -11.09 9.65
N ASP A 91 -0.56 -12.09 10.28
CA ASP A 91 0.09 -13.38 10.53
C ASP A 91 -0.93 -14.51 10.34
N ASP A 92 -1.22 -14.84 9.09
CA ASP A 92 -2.29 -15.80 8.76
C ASP A 92 -2.01 -16.52 7.43
N TYR A 93 -2.90 -17.44 7.09
CA TYR A 93 -2.91 -18.15 5.84
C TYR A 93 -3.66 -17.37 4.76
N ILE A 94 -3.13 -17.41 3.53
CA ILE A 94 -3.82 -16.94 2.33
C ILE A 94 -4.06 -18.09 1.34
N ASN A 95 -5.09 -17.94 0.51
CA ASN A 95 -5.43 -18.90 -0.53
C ASN A 95 -4.37 -18.85 -1.67
N PRO A 96 -3.69 -19.96 -1.99
CA PRO A 96 -2.65 -20.01 -3.03
C PRO A 96 -3.18 -19.71 -4.44
N HIS A 97 -4.49 -19.86 -4.66
CA HIS A 97 -5.14 -19.55 -5.94
C HIS A 97 -5.62 -18.10 -6.05
N GLY A 98 -5.43 -17.30 -4.99
CA GLY A 98 -5.73 -15.88 -4.98
C GLY A 98 -4.84 -15.07 -5.92
N ASN A 99 -5.05 -13.76 -5.91
CA ASN A 99 -4.17 -12.82 -6.61
C ASN A 99 -2.94 -12.54 -5.73
N ILE A 100 -1.83 -13.21 -6.06
CA ILE A 100 -0.56 -13.13 -5.35
C ILE A 100 0.53 -12.81 -6.37
N LEU A 101 1.30 -11.76 -6.09
CA LEU A 101 2.44 -11.31 -6.87
C LEU A 101 3.69 -11.36 -6.00
N ARG A 102 4.78 -11.92 -6.53
CA ARG A 102 6.08 -11.83 -5.88
C ARG A 102 6.62 -10.41 -6.02
N ILE A 103 7.17 -9.88 -4.95
CA ILE A 103 7.83 -8.58 -4.91
C ILE A 103 9.26 -8.73 -4.38
N SER A 104 10.10 -7.72 -4.57
CA SER A 104 11.42 -7.71 -3.96
C SER A 104 11.33 -7.40 -2.46
N ALA A 105 12.31 -7.85 -1.68
CA ALA A 105 12.46 -7.47 -0.27
C ALA A 105 12.49 -5.94 -0.09
N LYS A 106 13.11 -5.24 -1.03
CA LYS A 106 13.13 -3.78 -1.08
C LYS A 106 11.74 -3.19 -1.24
N ARG A 107 10.95 -3.69 -2.20
CA ARG A 107 9.58 -3.20 -2.42
C ARG A 107 8.68 -3.46 -1.22
N TYR A 108 8.86 -4.61 -0.56
CA TYR A 108 8.21 -4.90 0.72
C TYR A 108 8.58 -3.85 1.77
N SER A 109 9.88 -3.62 1.98
CA SER A 109 10.40 -2.66 2.98
C SER A 109 9.90 -1.23 2.73
N GLU A 110 9.88 -0.80 1.46
CA GLU A 110 9.32 0.51 1.08
C GLU A 110 7.86 0.63 1.52
N ILE A 111 7.00 -0.32 1.11
CA ILE A 111 5.56 -0.29 1.43
C ILE A 111 5.35 -0.30 2.94
N GLU A 112 6.09 -1.15 3.66
CA GLU A 112 6.02 -1.22 5.10
C GLU A 112 6.41 0.12 5.75
N THR A 113 7.51 0.73 5.29
CA THR A 113 7.98 2.04 5.78
C THR A 113 6.96 3.14 5.51
N TRP A 114 6.38 3.20 4.31
CA TRP A 114 5.31 4.16 3.98
C TRP A 114 4.20 4.14 5.03
N VAL A 115 3.73 2.95 5.35
CA VAL A 115 2.58 2.76 6.24
C VAL A 115 2.95 2.99 7.70
N ARG A 116 4.06 2.40 8.18
CA ARG A 116 4.50 2.52 9.58
C ARG A 116 4.90 3.93 9.95
N ASP A 117 5.52 4.68 9.03
CA ASP A 117 5.93 6.06 9.28
C ASP A 117 4.77 7.05 9.19
N GLY A 118 3.55 6.59 8.89
CA GLY A 118 2.33 7.39 8.91
C GLY A 118 2.19 8.32 7.71
N TYR A 119 2.90 8.07 6.59
CA TYR A 119 2.75 8.85 5.37
C TYR A 119 1.29 8.91 4.87
N PRO A 120 0.51 7.82 4.84
CA PRO A 120 -0.90 7.87 4.43
C PRO A 120 -1.75 8.91 5.14
N GLU A 121 -1.61 9.02 6.47
CA GLU A 121 -2.35 10.04 7.25
C GLU A 121 -1.85 11.45 6.88
N LEU A 122 -0.53 11.67 6.82
CA LEU A 122 0.05 12.96 6.46
C LEU A 122 -0.40 13.42 5.07
N PHE A 123 -0.32 12.55 4.07
CA PHE A 123 -0.78 12.87 2.71
C PHE A 123 -2.29 13.16 2.70
N SER A 124 -3.10 12.41 3.44
CA SER A 124 -4.55 12.66 3.50
C SER A 124 -4.89 14.06 4.04
N ILE A 125 -4.16 14.53 5.06
CA ILE A 125 -4.31 15.87 5.64
C ILE A 125 -3.81 16.93 4.66
N LEU A 126 -2.61 16.74 4.10
CA LEU A 126 -1.97 17.69 3.18
C LEU A 126 -2.75 17.86 1.87
N LEU A 127 -3.46 16.83 1.43
CA LEU A 127 -4.31 16.90 0.24
C LEU A 127 -5.70 17.47 0.52
N SER A 128 -6.10 17.59 1.79
CA SER A 128 -7.34 18.22 2.19
C SER A 128 -7.17 19.76 2.25
N PRO A 129 -7.85 20.55 1.40
CA PRO A 129 -7.66 22.00 1.39
C PRO A 129 -8.11 22.69 2.68
N MET A 130 -9.10 22.12 3.36
CA MET A 130 -9.78 22.73 4.51
C MET A 130 -9.41 22.06 5.84
N ASP A 131 -8.44 21.14 5.88
CA ASP A 131 -8.04 20.52 7.15
C ASP A 131 -7.22 21.51 7.98
N PRO A 132 -7.66 21.86 9.22
CA PRO A 132 -6.97 22.84 10.05
C PRO A 132 -5.56 22.38 10.48
N ARG A 133 -5.25 21.08 10.40
CA ARG A 133 -3.96 20.51 10.78
C ARG A 133 -2.92 20.57 9.65
N ARG A 134 -3.26 21.15 8.50
CA ARG A 134 -2.42 21.14 7.30
C ARG A 134 -1.02 21.72 7.52
N GLU A 135 -0.90 22.82 8.26
CA GLU A 135 0.40 23.45 8.50
C GLU A 135 1.28 22.58 9.42
N GLU A 136 0.70 22.04 10.50
CA GLU A 136 1.37 21.09 11.38
C GLU A 136 1.80 19.82 10.63
N ALA A 137 0.91 19.24 9.81
CA ALA A 137 1.21 18.08 8.98
C ALA A 137 2.34 18.37 7.98
N LYS A 138 2.44 19.60 7.47
CA LYS A 138 3.54 20.01 6.59
C LYS A 138 4.86 20.05 7.34
N GLN A 139 4.88 20.56 8.57
CA GLN A 139 6.08 20.56 9.41
C GLN A 139 6.54 19.13 9.70
N ILE A 140 5.63 18.26 10.16
CA ILE A 140 5.92 16.84 10.43
C ILE A 140 6.41 16.12 9.16
N PHE A 141 5.78 16.38 8.02
CA PHE A 141 6.22 15.82 6.73
C PHE A 141 7.66 16.25 6.40
N MET A 142 7.98 17.53 6.54
CA MET A 142 9.32 18.05 6.25
C MET A 142 10.38 17.48 7.19
N GLU A 143 10.08 17.37 8.48
CA GLU A 143 10.98 16.74 9.46
C GLU A 143 11.28 15.28 9.07
N LYS A 144 10.23 14.48 8.82
CA LYS A 144 10.37 13.08 8.38
C LYS A 144 11.13 12.98 7.07
N TYR A 145 10.78 13.79 6.08
CA TYR A 145 11.44 13.82 4.76
C TYR A 145 12.94 14.15 4.87
N ASN A 146 13.30 15.09 5.75
CA ASN A 146 14.68 15.46 5.97
C ASN A 146 15.47 14.35 6.70
N SER A 147 14.83 13.57 7.57
CA SER A 147 15.45 12.44 8.26
C SER A 147 15.57 11.15 7.44
N ILE A 148 15.03 11.09 6.21
CA ILE A 148 15.17 9.89 5.37
C ILE A 148 16.65 9.71 4.95
N TYR A 149 17.26 8.60 5.37
CA TYR A 149 18.62 8.20 4.99
C TYR A 149 18.68 7.44 3.65
N ASP A 150 17.69 6.60 3.35
CA ASP A 150 17.62 5.88 2.08
C ASP A 150 17.33 6.86 0.93
N SER A 151 18.31 7.05 0.05
CA SER A 151 18.25 8.03 -1.02
C SER A 151 17.16 7.72 -2.06
N GLU A 152 16.87 6.44 -2.31
CA GLU A 152 15.87 6.03 -3.29
C GLU A 152 14.46 6.12 -2.73
N PHE A 153 14.27 5.75 -1.46
CA PHE A 153 13.03 6.01 -0.75
C PHE A 153 12.74 7.51 -0.69
N LYS A 154 13.75 8.32 -0.35
CA LYS A 154 13.64 9.79 -0.34
C LYS A 154 13.25 10.34 -1.71
N GLN A 155 13.85 9.84 -2.80
CA GLN A 155 13.49 10.24 -4.16
C GLN A 155 12.04 9.88 -4.49
N THR A 156 11.57 8.71 -4.07
CA THR A 156 10.19 8.26 -4.27
C THR A 156 9.20 9.18 -3.55
N ILE A 157 9.43 9.47 -2.27
CA ILE A 157 8.63 10.42 -1.48
C ILE A 157 8.66 11.82 -2.13
N SER A 158 9.84 12.27 -2.55
CA SER A 158 10.04 13.57 -3.20
C SER A 158 9.24 13.70 -4.50
N ALA A 159 9.27 12.66 -5.35
CA ALA A 159 8.54 12.63 -6.61
C ALA A 159 7.03 12.70 -6.39
N VAL A 160 6.50 11.91 -5.45
CA VAL A 160 5.08 11.90 -5.10
C VAL A 160 4.65 13.25 -4.54
N ALA A 161 5.40 13.80 -3.58
CA ALA A 161 5.08 15.08 -2.94
C ALA A 161 5.09 16.25 -3.94
N ARG A 162 6.05 16.30 -4.87
CA ARG A 162 6.07 17.31 -5.95
C ARG A 162 4.90 17.15 -6.92
N GLN A 163 4.60 15.92 -7.33
CA GLN A 163 3.45 15.66 -8.21
C GLN A 163 2.14 16.16 -7.58
N LEU A 164 2.04 16.05 -6.26
CA LEU A 164 0.90 16.50 -5.46
C LEU A 164 0.99 17.96 -5.01
N ARG A 165 2.02 18.70 -5.41
CA ARG A 165 2.26 20.12 -5.04
C ARG A 165 2.35 20.36 -3.54
N ILE A 166 2.92 19.40 -2.81
CA ILE A 166 3.26 19.51 -1.38
C ILE A 166 4.66 20.12 -1.21
N LEU A 167 5.60 19.70 -2.07
CA LEU A 167 6.96 20.23 -2.21
C LEU A 167 7.10 21.11 -3.46
#